data_AF-A0AA40GNY5-F1
#
_entry.id   AF-A0AA40GNY5-F1
#
_cell.length_a   1.000
_cell.length_b   1.000
_cell.length_c   1.000
_cell.angle_alpha   90.00
_cell.angle_beta   90.00
_cell.angle_gamma   90.00
#
_symmetry.space_group_name_H-M   'P 1'
#
loop_
_entity.id
_entity.type
_entity.pdbx_description
1 polymer ?
#
loop_
_entity_poly.entity_id
_entity_poly.type
_entity_poly.pdbx_seq_one_letter_code
_entity_poly.pdbx_strand_id
1 'polypeptide(L)'
;EAQGSPITNVKMNWRKMELSWDSSKNFSKYKCTIMVRDMGSMTKEVNSSLCRFPVELYMPLHKGVFFSIEVPNTNISKTCTFIPGGMNGSAIENFSCMIYYVSFMNCTWRAGRDAPGDTQYFLYWKNSR
;
A
#
# COMPACT_ATOMS: atom_id res chain seq x y z
N GLU A 1 29.78 -16.85 4.92
CA GLU A 1 28.36 -17.03 4.54
C GLU A 1 27.57 -15.78 4.91
N ALA A 2 26.98 -15.10 3.93
CA ALA A 2 26.06 -14.00 4.23
C ALA A 2 24.78 -14.60 4.83
N GLN A 3 24.64 -14.56 6.15
CA GLN A 3 23.40 -14.96 6.81
C GLN A 3 22.26 -14.12 6.22
N GLY A 4 21.35 -14.79 5.51
CA GLY A 4 20.18 -14.14 4.91
C GLY A 4 19.36 -13.40 5.97
N SER A 5 18.71 -12.31 5.57
CA SER A 5 17.85 -11.52 6.47
C SER A 5 16.82 -12.44 7.14
N PRO A 6 16.64 -12.37 8.47
CA PRO A 6 15.73 -13.25 9.21
C PRO A 6 14.25 -12.94 8.98
N ILE A 7 13.94 -11.91 8.18
CA ILE A 7 12.60 -11.57 7.72
C ILE A 7 12.53 -11.89 6.23
N THR A 8 11.64 -12.83 5.87
CA THR A 8 11.47 -13.34 4.50
C THR A 8 10.00 -13.35 4.09
N ASN A 9 9.72 -13.67 2.83
CA ASN A 9 8.35 -13.86 2.30
C ASN A 9 7.37 -12.73 2.63
N VAL A 10 7.82 -11.48 2.53
CA VAL A 10 6.99 -10.30 2.76
C VAL A 10 5.88 -10.22 1.70
N LYS A 11 4.62 -10.21 2.14
CA LYS A 11 3.42 -10.18 1.28
C LYS A 11 2.49 -9.05 1.70
N MET A 12 2.03 -8.28 0.73
CA MET A 12 1.09 -7.17 0.92
C MET A 12 -0.31 -7.55 0.41
N ASN A 13 -1.29 -7.54 1.31
CA ASN A 13 -2.70 -7.64 0.96
C ASN A 13 -3.34 -6.23 0.95
N TRP A 14 -3.39 -5.61 -0.22
CA TRP A 14 -3.92 -4.26 -0.39
C TRP A 14 -5.43 -4.13 -0.10
N ARG A 15 -6.22 -5.21 -0.24
CA ARG A 15 -7.68 -5.18 0.04
C ARG A 15 -8.00 -5.05 1.53
N LYS A 16 -7.14 -5.64 2.36
CA LYS A 16 -7.25 -5.60 3.83
C LYS A 16 -6.24 -4.64 4.47
N MET A 17 -5.36 -4.03 3.67
CA MET A 17 -4.22 -3.23 4.14
C MET A 17 -3.35 -3.98 5.17
N GLU A 18 -3.00 -5.22 4.84
CA GLU A 18 -2.22 -6.11 5.70
C GLU A 18 -0.86 -6.44 5.10
N LEU A 19 0.20 -6.21 5.87
CA LEU A 19 1.55 -6.66 5.57
C LEU A 19 1.84 -7.91 6.40
N SER A 20 2.26 -8.99 5.75
CA SER A 20 2.60 -10.26 6.41
C SER A 20 4.00 -10.71 6.00
N TRP A 21 4.70 -11.40 6.89
CA TRP A 21 6.05 -11.91 6.63
C TRP A 21 6.31 -13.20 7.41
N ASP A 22 7.36 -13.92 7.01
CA ASP A 22 7.90 -15.04 7.75
C ASP A 22 9.13 -14.58 8.52
N SER A 23 9.34 -15.13 9.72
CA SER A 23 10.52 -14.83 10.53
C SER A 23 11.22 -16.12 10.96
N SER A 24 12.52 -16.22 10.70
CA SER A 24 13.33 -17.37 11.10
C SER A 24 13.75 -17.34 12.58
N LYS A 25 13.51 -16.22 13.27
CA LYS A 25 13.80 -16.01 14.68
C LYS A 25 12.54 -15.56 15.41
N ASN A 26 12.42 -15.95 16.68
CA ASN A 26 11.30 -15.56 17.54
C ASN A 26 11.55 -14.18 18.14
N PHE A 27 11.20 -13.13 17.40
CA PHE A 27 11.21 -11.76 17.94
C PHE A 27 9.90 -11.47 18.69
N SER A 28 9.99 -10.73 19.79
CA SER A 28 8.84 -10.37 20.61
C SER A 28 8.03 -9.19 20.07
N LYS A 29 8.68 -8.31 19.31
CA LYS A 29 8.08 -7.10 18.75
C LYS A 29 8.66 -6.78 17.37
N TYR A 30 7.82 -6.20 16.54
CA TYR A 30 8.16 -5.61 15.26
C TYR A 30 7.60 -4.20 15.18
N LYS A 31 8.31 -3.33 14.49
CA LYS A 31 7.90 -1.98 14.15
C LYS A 31 7.71 -1.91 12.64
N CYS A 32 6.48 -1.67 12.21
CA CYS A 32 6.12 -1.63 10.80
C CYS A 32 5.82 -0.20 10.40
N THR A 33 6.50 0.27 9.37
CA THR A 33 6.36 1.62 8.84
C THR A 33 5.86 1.56 7.41
N ILE A 34 4.78 2.27 7.12
CA ILE A 34 4.31 2.55 5.76
C ILE A 34 4.70 3.99 5.41
N MET A 35 5.35 4.17 4.27
CA MET A 35 5.76 5.47 3.75
C MET A 35 5.12 5.68 2.38
N VAL A 36 4.31 6.72 2.28
CA VAL A 36 3.65 7.11 1.04
C VAL A 36 4.23 8.44 0.57
N ARG A 37 4.59 8.51 -0.72
CA ARG A 37 5.06 9.77 -1.31
C ARG A 37 3.96 10.84 -1.13
N ASP A 38 4.35 12.02 -0.68
CA ASP A 38 3.49 13.20 -0.47
C ASP A 38 2.58 13.20 0.77
N MET A 39 2.41 12.07 1.48
CA MET A 39 1.51 11.97 2.65
C MET A 39 2.23 11.75 3.98
N GLY A 40 3.48 11.28 3.95
CA GLY A 40 4.30 11.03 5.14
C GLY A 40 4.45 9.54 5.48
N SER A 41 4.84 9.27 6.73
CA SER A 41 5.06 7.91 7.23
C SER A 41 4.18 7.61 8.43
N MET A 42 3.66 6.39 8.48
CA MET A 42 2.95 5.87 9.64
C MET A 42 3.65 4.66 10.18
N THR A 43 3.75 4.61 11.49
CA THR A 43 4.45 3.55 12.21
C THR A 43 3.48 2.84 13.15
N LYS A 44 3.61 1.52 13.25
CA LYS A 44 2.84 0.69 14.17
C LYS A 44 3.73 -0.38 14.79
N GLU A 45 3.60 -0.60 16.09
CA GLU A 45 4.23 -1.72 16.78
C GLU A 45 3.28 -2.92 16.86
N VAL A 46 3.79 -4.11 16.60
CA VAL A 46 3.05 -5.38 16.65
C VAL A 46 3.89 -6.48 17.29
N ASN A 47 3.22 -7.48 17.86
CA ASN A 47 3.84 -8.65 18.51
C ASN A 47 3.81 -9.92 17.65
N SER A 48 3.34 -9.82 16.41
CA SER A 48 3.19 -10.94 15.47
C SER A 48 3.69 -10.54 14.09
N SER A 49 3.86 -11.51 13.20
CA SER A 49 4.34 -11.30 11.83
C SER A 49 3.28 -10.74 10.86
N LEU A 50 2.33 -9.99 11.40
CA LEU A 50 1.21 -9.38 10.69
C LEU A 50 1.04 -7.93 11.16
N CYS A 51 1.12 -6.99 10.23
CA CYS A 51 0.81 -5.59 10.47
C CYS A 51 -0.41 -5.15 9.67
N ARG A 52 -1.43 -4.66 10.39
CA ARG A 52 -2.65 -4.10 9.80
C ARG A 52 -2.63 -2.58 9.90
N PHE A 53 -2.73 -1.89 8.77
CA PHE A 53 -2.85 -0.44 8.71
C PHE A 53 -4.33 -0.03 8.55
N PRO A 54 -4.76 1.09 9.18
CA PRO A 54 -6.13 1.57 9.03
C PRO A 54 -6.42 1.95 7.58
N VAL A 55 -7.55 1.49 7.06
CA VAL A 55 -8.00 1.73 5.67
C VAL A 55 -8.50 3.17 5.49
N GLU A 56 -8.95 3.80 6.56
CA GLU A 56 -9.54 5.14 6.59
C GLU A 56 -8.57 6.26 6.19
N LEU A 57 -7.27 6.02 6.32
CA LEU A 57 -6.25 6.96 5.89
C LEU A 57 -6.07 6.77 4.39
N TYR A 58 -6.64 7.68 3.60
CA TYR A 58 -6.57 7.75 2.14
C TYR A 58 -5.12 7.64 1.63
N MET A 59 -4.57 6.43 1.57
CA MET A 59 -3.22 6.16 1.12
C MET A 59 -3.23 5.86 -0.37
N PRO A 60 -2.72 6.76 -1.24
CA PRO A 60 -2.71 6.55 -2.69
C PRO A 60 -1.71 5.45 -3.09
N LEU A 61 -2.11 4.18 -2.95
CA LEU A 61 -1.29 3.01 -3.31
C LEU A 61 -0.83 3.04 -4.77
N HIS A 62 -1.63 3.66 -5.64
CA HIS A 62 -1.34 3.77 -7.08
C HIS A 62 -0.08 4.59 -7.40
N LYS A 63 0.42 5.41 -6.47
CA LYS A 63 1.69 6.16 -6.61
C LYS A 63 2.92 5.35 -6.18
N GLY A 64 2.71 4.13 -5.71
CA GLY A 64 3.75 3.30 -5.10
C GLY A 64 3.96 3.64 -3.62
N VAL A 65 4.24 2.61 -2.83
CA VAL A 65 4.35 2.69 -1.37
C VAL A 65 5.55 1.90 -0.89
N PHE A 66 6.23 2.42 0.11
CA PHE A 66 7.35 1.74 0.76
C PHE A 66 6.94 1.23 2.13
N PHE A 67 7.30 0.00 2.42
CA PHE A 67 7.13 -0.62 3.72
C PHE A 67 8.50 -0.88 4.33
N SER A 68 8.65 -0.59 5.62
CA SER A 68 9.78 -1.00 6.45
C SER A 68 9.27 -1.88 7.58
N ILE A 69 9.94 -2.99 7.83
CA ILE A 69 9.73 -3.85 8.98
C ILE A 69 11.06 -3.84 9.75
N GLU A 70 11.02 -3.37 10.99
CA GLU A 70 12.17 -3.23 11.87
C GLU A 70 11.94 -4.04 13.14
N VAL A 71 12.98 -4.66 13.67
CA VAL A 71 12.95 -5.29 14.99
C VAL A 71 13.59 -4.33 16.00
N PRO A 72 12.84 -3.82 17.00
CA PRO A 72 13.36 -2.86 17.97
C PRO A 72 14.62 -3.37 18.69
N ASN A 73 15.54 -2.45 19.01
CA ASN A 73 16.81 -2.74 19.70
C ASN A 73 17.75 -3.70 18.94
N THR A 74 17.57 -3.84 17.63
CA THR A 74 18.46 -4.63 16.77
C THR A 74 18.72 -3.91 15.45
N ASN A 75 19.71 -4.36 14.68
CA ASN A 75 20.00 -3.86 13.33
C ASN A 75 19.24 -4.61 12.24
N ILE A 76 18.16 -5.33 12.60
CA ILE A 76 17.42 -6.17 11.68
C ILE A 76 16.26 -5.36 11.12
N SER A 77 16.32 -5.10 9.83
CA SER A 77 15.24 -4.48 9.09
C SER A 77 15.05 -5.14 7.73
N LYS A 78 13.85 -4.97 7.17
CA LYS A 78 13.51 -5.39 5.83
C LYS A 78 12.63 -4.32 5.20
N THR A 79 13.03 -3.85 4.02
CA THR A 79 12.24 -2.94 3.22
C THR A 79 11.59 -3.68 2.07
N CYS A 80 10.38 -3.25 1.72
CA CYS A 80 9.61 -3.78 0.60
C CYS A 80 8.92 -2.62 -0.11
N THR A 81 8.96 -2.62 -1.44
CA THR A 81 8.27 -1.61 -2.24
C THR A 81 7.09 -2.26 -2.94
N PHE A 82 5.91 -1.69 -2.74
CA PHE A 82 4.74 -2.02 -3.53
C PHE A 82 4.63 -1.02 -4.68
N ILE A 83 4.86 -1.49 -5.90
CA ILE A 83 4.62 -0.72 -7.12
C ILE A 83 3.47 -1.40 -7.86
N PRO A 84 2.36 -0.69 -8.14
CA PRO A 84 1.31 -1.22 -8.99
C PRO A 84 1.90 -1.65 -10.34
N GLY A 85 1.52 -2.85 -10.80
CA GLY A 85 1.88 -3.29 -12.13
C GLY A 85 1.14 -2.51 -13.21
N GLY A 86 1.66 -2.52 -14.43
CA GLY A 86 1.05 -1.88 -15.60
C GLY A 86 2.06 -1.11 -16.44
N MET A 87 1.61 -0.63 -17.59
CA MET A 87 2.41 0.25 -18.45
C MET A 87 2.40 1.67 -17.87
N ASN A 88 3.56 2.31 -17.78
CA ASN A 88 3.64 3.71 -17.33
C ASN A 88 2.76 4.59 -18.24
N GLY A 89 2.00 5.51 -17.63
CA GLY A 89 1.12 6.43 -18.37
C GLY A 89 -0.23 5.83 -18.81
N SER A 90 -0.49 4.54 -18.57
CA SER A 90 -1.78 3.91 -18.91
C SER A 90 -2.89 4.11 -17.87
N ALA A 91 -2.52 4.48 -16.64
CA ALA A 91 -3.46 4.77 -15.56
C ALA A 91 -4.25 6.07 -15.81
N ILE A 92 -5.46 6.16 -15.26
CA ILE A 92 -6.32 7.35 -15.37
C ILE A 92 -5.64 8.60 -14.81
N GLU A 93 -5.94 9.76 -15.38
CA GLU A 93 -5.47 11.06 -14.93
C GLU A 93 -6.66 11.94 -14.50
N ASN A 94 -6.42 12.92 -13.63
CA ASN A 94 -7.43 13.89 -13.17
C ASN A 94 -8.72 13.25 -12.61
N PHE A 95 -8.58 12.19 -11.81
CA PHE A 95 -9.72 11.58 -11.12
C PHE A 95 -10.31 12.55 -10.08
N SER A 96 -11.61 12.83 -10.19
CA SER A 96 -12.33 13.67 -9.26
C SER A 96 -13.74 13.14 -9.05
N CYS A 97 -14.29 13.32 -7.85
CA CYS A 97 -15.68 12.99 -7.54
C CYS A 97 -16.39 14.18 -6.91
N MET A 98 -17.64 14.41 -7.31
CA MET A 98 -18.50 15.46 -6.78
C MET A 98 -19.84 14.88 -6.34
N ILE A 99 -20.24 15.19 -5.11
CA ILE A 99 -21.56 14.87 -4.58
C ILE A 99 -22.50 16.05 -4.87
N TYR A 100 -23.70 15.77 -5.37
CA TYR A 100 -24.70 16.77 -5.72
C TYR A 100 -26.11 16.24 -5.44
N TYR A 101 -27.08 17.15 -5.30
CA TYR A 101 -28.46 16.86 -4.86
C TYR A 101 -28.54 15.88 -3.66
N VAL A 102 -27.62 16.02 -2.70
CA VAL A 102 -27.53 15.25 -1.44
C VAL A 102 -27.18 13.76 -1.60
N SER A 103 -27.56 13.12 -2.70
CA SER A 103 -27.58 11.65 -2.84
C SER A 103 -26.88 11.11 -4.10
N PHE A 104 -26.48 11.98 -5.03
CA PHE A 104 -25.79 11.56 -6.25
C PHE A 104 -24.31 11.88 -6.16
N MET A 105 -23.47 10.99 -6.68
CA MET A 105 -22.03 11.20 -6.79
C MET A 105 -21.59 10.90 -8.22
N ASN A 106 -21.01 11.91 -8.88
CA ASN A 106 -20.37 11.73 -10.18
C ASN A 106 -18.87 11.69 -9.99
N CYS A 107 -18.22 10.70 -10.59
CA CYS A 107 -16.76 10.65 -10.69
C CYS A 107 -16.36 10.75 -12.16
N THR A 108 -15.38 11.60 -12.43
CA THR A 108 -14.83 11.80 -13.77
C THR A 108 -13.32 11.57 -13.74
N TRP A 109 -12.79 11.17 -14.88
CA TRP A 109 -11.36 10.98 -15.09
C TRP A 109 -11.04 11.09 -16.59
N ARG A 110 -9.76 11.31 -16.89
CA ARG A 110 -9.20 11.23 -18.23
C ARG A 110 -8.50 9.88 -18.41
N ALA A 111 -8.58 9.31 -19.59
CA ALA A 111 -7.76 8.16 -19.95
C ALA A 111 -6.26 8.49 -19.80
N GLY A 112 -5.46 7.48 -19.49
CA GLY A 112 -4.01 7.61 -19.44
C GLY A 112 -3.45 8.00 -20.81
N ARG A 113 -2.44 8.87 -20.83
CA ARG A 113 -1.84 9.36 -22.08
C ARG A 113 -1.25 8.26 -22.95
N ASP A 114 -0.76 7.21 -22.31
CA ASP A 114 -0.11 6.07 -22.97
C ASP A 114 -1.00 4.81 -22.91
N ALA A 115 -2.30 4.97 -22.66
CA ALA A 115 -3.24 3.86 -22.63
C ALA A 115 -3.53 3.38 -24.07
N PRO A 116 -3.45 2.06 -24.35
CA PRO A 116 -3.93 1.48 -25.60
C PRO A 116 -5.38 1.84 -25.92
N GLY A 117 -5.74 1.91 -27.20
CA GLY A 117 -7.08 2.32 -27.64
C GLY A 117 -8.21 1.38 -27.21
N ASP A 118 -7.89 0.13 -26.87
CA ASP A 118 -8.80 -0.88 -26.34
C ASP A 118 -8.87 -0.91 -24.81
N THR A 119 -8.23 0.03 -24.12
CA THR A 119 -8.22 0.10 -22.65
C THR A 119 -9.62 0.37 -22.08
N GLN A 120 -10.02 -0.44 -21.10
CA GLN A 120 -11.25 -0.23 -20.33
C GLN A 120 -10.93 0.04 -18.86
N TYR A 121 -11.58 1.06 -18.30
CA TYR A 121 -11.42 1.46 -16.90
C TYR A 121 -12.63 1.05 -16.07
N PHE A 122 -12.36 0.58 -14.85
CA PHE A 122 -13.39 0.16 -13.90
C PHE A 122 -13.24 0.93 -12.59
N LEU A 123 -14.34 1.51 -12.12
CA LEU A 123 -14.39 2.21 -10.83
C LEU A 123 -14.91 1.28 -9.75
N TYR A 124 -14.12 1.14 -8.69
CA TYR A 124 -14.51 0.41 -7.48
C TYR A 124 -14.52 1.39 -6.30
N TRP A 125 -15.49 1.24 -5.41
CA TRP A 125 -15.56 1.98 -4.16
C TRP A 125 -15.75 1.01 -3.00
N LYS A 126 -15.15 1.34 -1.85
CA LYS A 126 -15.29 0.58 -0.61
C LYS A 126 -15.51 1.58 0.52
N ASN A 127 -16.55 1.36 1.31
CA ASN A 127 -16.79 2.17 2.49
C ASN A 127 -15.72 1.88 3.56
N SER A 128 -15.23 2.92 4.25
CA SER A 128 -14.20 2.79 5.28
C SER A 128 -14.75 2.58 6.70
N ARG A 129 -16.03 2.22 6.83
CA ARG A 129 -16.69 2.00 8.13
C ARG A 129 -16.11 0.83 8.92
#